data_AF-A0A358AM86-F1
#
_entry.id   AF-A0A358AM86-F1
#
_cell.length_a   1.000
_cell.length_b   1.000
_cell.length_c   1.000
_cell.angle_alpha   90.00
_cell.angle_beta   90.00
_cell.angle_gamma   90.00
#
_symmetry.space_group_name_H-M   'P 1'
#
loop_
_entity.id
_entity.type
_entity.pdbx_description
1 polymer ?
#
loop_
_entity_poly.entity_id
_entity_poly.type
_entity_poly.pdbx_seq_one_letter_code
_entity_poly.pdbx_strand_id
1 'polypeptide(L)'
;MNNFEGMNNFTITGRINTTALELLDQHSEGLRWSELLLKIKNSDSSFHSKTINGCVWKLVQKFPDEVYKPSKGVFRLLKYK
;
A
#
# COMPACT_ATOMS: atom_id res chain seq x y z
N MET A 1 -18.22 1.11 2.46
CA MET A 1 -17.80 0.49 1.20
C MET A 1 -16.28 0.55 1.12
N ASN A 2 -15.61 -0.57 0.83
CA ASN A 2 -14.16 -0.56 0.57
C ASN A 2 -13.95 -0.06 -0.86
N ASN A 3 -13.17 1.02 -1.05
CA ASN A 3 -12.97 1.66 -2.36
C ASN A 3 -12.12 0.85 -3.36
N PHE A 4 -11.87 -0.43 -3.09
CA PHE A 4 -10.80 -1.22 -3.68
C PHE A 4 -11.26 -2.53 -4.35
N GLU A 5 -12.56 -2.68 -4.60
CA GLU A 5 -13.18 -3.94 -5.07
C GLU A 5 -12.75 -4.42 -6.47
N GLY A 6 -11.94 -3.63 -7.20
CA GLY A 6 -11.34 -4.03 -8.48
C GLY A 6 -10.01 -4.79 -8.38
N MET A 7 -9.46 -5.00 -7.18
CA MET A 7 -8.15 -5.65 -7.02
C MET A 7 -8.22 -7.18 -6.99
N ASN A 8 -7.28 -7.83 -7.68
CA ASN A 8 -7.14 -9.28 -7.68
C ASN A 8 -6.58 -9.82 -6.35
N ASN A 9 -7.47 -9.97 -5.36
CA ASN A 9 -7.15 -10.49 -4.02
C ASN A 9 -6.90 -12.01 -3.98
N PHE A 10 -6.94 -12.70 -5.12
CA PHE A 10 -6.59 -14.13 -5.19
C PHE A 10 -5.08 -14.38 -5.19
N THR A 11 -4.28 -13.34 -5.45
CA THR A 11 -2.81 -13.43 -5.44
C THR A 11 -2.24 -12.79 -4.17
N ILE A 12 -1.11 -13.32 -3.68
CA ILE A 12 -0.36 -12.68 -2.56
C ILE A 12 -0.04 -11.22 -2.88
N THR A 13 0.36 -10.93 -4.12
CA THR A 13 0.68 -9.58 -4.58
C THR A 13 -0.55 -8.66 -4.52
N GLY A 14 -1.72 -9.14 -4.95
CA GLY A 14 -2.94 -8.36 -4.88
C GLY A 14 -3.37 -8.09 -3.45
N ARG A 15 -3.36 -9.11 -2.59
CA ARG A 15 -3.64 -8.96 -1.15
C ARG A 15 -2.73 -7.90 -0.51
N ILE A 16 -1.42 -7.96 -0.78
CA ILE A 16 -0.46 -6.94 -0.29
C ILE A 16 -0.80 -5.54 -0.79
N ASN A 17 -1.15 -5.38 -2.07
CA ASN A 17 -1.51 -4.07 -2.62
C ASN A 17 -2.79 -3.51 -1.99
N THR A 18 -3.80 -4.38 -1.81
CA THR A 18 -5.06 -4.02 -1.15
C THR A 18 -4.81 -3.56 0.28
N THR A 19 -4.06 -4.34 1.06
CA THR A 19 -3.65 -3.95 2.41
C THR A 19 -2.88 -2.63 2.41
N ALA A 20 -1.96 -2.40 1.47
CA ALA A 20 -1.21 -1.15 1.40
C ALA A 20 -2.13 0.06 1.18
N LEU A 21 -3.10 -0.07 0.28
CA LEU A 21 -4.06 0.99 -0.03
C LEU A 21 -5.03 1.25 1.14
N GLU A 22 -5.51 0.20 1.81
CA GLU A 22 -6.33 0.31 3.02
C GLU A 22 -5.58 1.01 4.16
N LEU A 23 -4.31 0.68 4.37
CA LEU A 23 -3.47 1.33 5.39
C LEU A 23 -3.22 2.81 5.08
N LEU A 24 -3.03 3.15 3.81
CA LEU A 24 -2.91 4.55 3.37
C LEU A 24 -4.24 5.30 3.50
N ASP A 25 -5.37 4.59 3.38
CA ASP A 25 -6.70 5.18 3.56
C ASP A 25 -6.97 5.53 5.03
N GLN A 26 -6.55 4.65 5.94
CA GLN A 26 -6.65 4.86 7.38
C GLN A 26 -5.72 5.97 7.91
N HIS A 27 -4.75 6.40 7.11
CA HIS A 27 -3.72 7.35 7.51
C HIS A 27 -3.68 8.50 6.49
N SER A 28 -4.58 9.47 6.69
CA SER A 28 -4.79 10.57 5.74
C SER A 28 -3.55 11.42 5.50
N GLU A 29 -2.55 11.45 6.38
CA GLU A 29 -1.25 12.12 6.16
C GLU A 29 -0.25 11.29 5.35
N GLY A 30 -0.56 10.02 5.10
CA GLY A 30 0.31 9.03 4.49
C GLY A 30 1.19 8.30 5.48
N LEU A 31 2.03 7.41 4.96
CA LEU A 31 2.93 6.57 5.75
C LEU A 31 4.34 6.59 5.20
N ARG A 32 5.31 6.51 6.13
CA ARG A 32 6.72 6.27 5.75
C ARG A 32 6.89 4.84 5.26
N TRP A 33 7.83 4.65 4.34
CA TRP A 33 8.19 3.35 3.75
C TRP A 33 8.34 2.24 4.80
N SER A 34 9.19 2.46 5.81
CA SER A 34 9.46 1.46 6.85
C SER A 34 8.20 1.11 7.66
N GLU A 35 7.37 2.12 7.94
CA GLU A 35 6.12 1.95 8.67
C GLU A 35 5.08 1.18 7.84
N LEU A 36 4.94 1.52 6.57
CA LEU A 36 4.03 0.83 5.64
C LEU A 36 4.43 -0.65 5.49
N LEU A 37 5.73 -0.95 5.31
CA LEU A 37 6.22 -2.33 5.28
C LEU A 37 5.89 -3.11 6.55
N LEU A 38 6.13 -2.48 7.72
CA LEU A 38 5.88 -3.11 9.01
C LEU A 38 4.39 -3.38 9.22
N LYS A 39 3.53 -2.41 8.92
CA LYS A 39 2.07 -2.55 9.04
C LYS A 39 1.52 -3.65 8.12
N ILE A 40 2.00 -3.73 6.88
CA ILE A 40 1.63 -4.83 5.95
C ILE A 40 2.11 -6.19 6.48
N LYS A 41 3.33 -6.27 7.02
CA LYS A 41 3.83 -7.54 7.59
C LYS A 41 3.04 -7.97 8.82
N ASN A 42 2.60 -7.01 9.63
CA ASN A 42 1.82 -7.26 10.84
C ASN A 42 0.35 -7.60 10.56
N SER A 43 -0.20 -7.15 9.43
CA SER A 43 -1.58 -7.50 9.05
C SER A 43 -1.73 -8.96 8.61
N ASP A 44 -0.68 -9.53 8.01
CA ASP A 44 -0.65 -10.95 7.64
C ASP A 44 0.80 -11.48 7.67
N SER A 45 1.07 -12.37 8.63
CA SER A 45 2.39 -12.96 8.82
C SER A 45 2.82 -13.86 7.66
N SER A 46 1.90 -14.32 6.80
CA SER A 46 2.20 -15.09 5.58
C SER A 46 2.85 -14.25 4.47
N PHE A 47 2.74 -12.92 4.52
CA PHE A 47 3.38 -12.05 3.53
C PHE A 47 4.90 -12.06 3.69
N HIS A 48 5.60 -12.49 2.64
CA HIS A 48 7.05 -12.48 2.63
C HIS A 48 7.58 -11.05 2.42
N SER A 49 8.51 -10.61 3.28
CA SER A 49 9.15 -9.29 3.21
C SER A 49 9.67 -8.90 1.83
N LYS A 50 10.22 -9.83 1.03
CA LYS A 50 10.68 -9.53 -0.32
C LYS A 50 9.54 -9.13 -1.25
N THR A 51 8.39 -9.81 -1.13
CA THR A 51 7.18 -9.50 -1.89
C THR A 51 6.57 -8.18 -1.44
N ILE A 52 6.52 -7.92 -0.13
CA ILE A 52 6.05 -6.65 0.42
C ILE A 52 6.91 -5.50 -0.14
N ASN A 53 8.24 -5.60 -0.03
CA ASN A 53 9.17 -4.60 -0.55
C ASN A 53 8.94 -4.33 -2.04
N GLY A 54 8.80 -5.38 -2.85
CA GLY A 54 8.55 -5.26 -4.28
C GLY A 54 7.21 -4.58 -4.60
N CYS A 55 6.15 -4.90 -3.86
CA CYS A 55 4.84 -4.27 -4.05
C CYS A 55 4.86 -2.80 -3.66
N VAL A 56 5.39 -2.46 -2.48
CA VAL A 56 5.44 -1.07 -2.00
C VAL A 56 6.35 -0.21 -2.88
N TRP A 57 7.46 -0.77 -3.40
CA TRP A 57 8.34 -0.07 -4.35
C TRP A 57 7.58 0.36 -5.61
N LYS A 58 6.77 -0.55 -6.15
CA LYS A 58 6.00 -0.34 -7.38
C LYS A 58 4.65 0.32 -7.14
N LEU A 59 4.30 0.68 -5.90
CA LEU A 59 2.94 1.10 -5.55
C LEU A 59 2.48 2.31 -6.38
N VAL A 60 3.33 3.34 -6.51
CA VAL A 60 3.05 4.53 -7.34
C VAL A 60 3.07 4.28 -8.84
N GLN A 61 3.79 3.25 -9.30
CA GLN A 61 3.80 2.86 -10.72
C GLN A 61 2.53 2.07 -11.07
N LYS A 62 2.05 1.27 -10.12
CA LYS A 62 0.89 0.41 -10.29
C LYS A 62 -0.43 1.15 -10.08
N PHE A 63 -0.43 2.15 -9.20
CA PHE A 63 -1.60 2.95 -8.87
C PHE A 63 -1.29 4.45 -8.96
N PRO A 64 -0.89 4.95 -10.14
CA PRO A 64 -0.50 6.35 -10.31
C PRO A 64 -1.66 7.33 -10.07
N ASP A 65 -2.90 6.90 -10.30
CA ASP A 65 -4.11 7.70 -10.10
C ASP A 65 -4.65 7.65 -8.66
N GLU A 66 -4.05 6.82 -7.80
CA GLU A 66 -4.46 6.64 -6.40
C GLU A 66 -3.38 7.08 -5.42
N VAL A 67 -2.10 6.83 -5.72
CA VAL A 67 -0.99 6.97 -4.76
C VAL A 67 0.09 7.90 -5.31
N TYR A 68 0.52 8.86 -4.47
CA TYR A 68 1.66 9.72 -4.75
C TYR A 68 2.62 9.78 -3.56
N LYS A 69 3.75 10.46 -3.74
CA LYS A 69 4.76 10.66 -2.69
C LYS A 69 4.89 12.16 -2.37
N PRO A 70 4.32 12.65 -1.25
CA PRO A 70 4.46 14.05 -0.86
C PRO A 70 5.90 14.41 -0.48
N SER A 71 6.70 13.43 -0.05
CA SER A 71 8.13 13.58 0.23
C SER A 71 8.88 12.25 0.05
N LYS A 72 10.21 12.29 0.11
CA LYS A 72 11.05 11.09 -0.07
C LYS A 72 10.70 10.04 0.98
N GLY A 73 10.16 8.93 0.52
CA GLY A 73 9.84 7.76 1.35
C GLY A 73 8.49 7.83 2.06
N VAL A 74 7.67 8.83 1.79
CA VAL A 74 6.26 8.87 2.25
C VAL A 74 5.35 8.51 1.08
N PHE A 75 4.34 7.69 1.35
CA PHE A 75 3.28 7.29 0.41
C PHE A 75 1.96 7.80 0.94
N ARG A 76 1.09 8.32 0.07
CA ARG A 76 -0.20 8.91 0.46
C ARG A 76 -1.21 8.75 -0.67
N LEU A 77 -2.49 8.63 -0.32
CA LEU A 77 -3.55 8.65 -1.32
C LEU A 77 -3.77 10.06 -1.89
N LEU A 78 -4.00 10.16 -3.19
CA LEU A 78 -4.25 11.40 -3.91
C LEU A 78 -5.51 12.11 -3.41
N LYS A 79 -6.54 11.38 -2.96
CA LYS A 79 -7.78 11.95 -2.43
C LYS A 79 -7.60 12.79 -1.14
N TYR A 80 -6.44 12.69 -0.49
CA TYR A 80 -6.10 13.47 0.71
C TYR A 80 -5.10 14.60 0.43
N LYS A 81 -4.66 14.76 -0.82
CA LYS A 81 -3.84 15.89 -1.24
C LYS A 81 -4.62 17.20 -1.08
#